data_AF-A0A961R1K8-F1
#
_entry.id   AF-A0A961R1K8-F1
#
_cell.length_a   1.000
_cell.length_b   1.000
_cell.length_c   1.000
_cell.angle_alpha   90.00
_cell.angle_beta   90.00
_cell.angle_gamma   90.00
#
_symmetry.space_group_name_H-M   'P 1'
#
loop_
_entity.id
_entity.type
_entity.pdbx_description
1 polymer ?
#
loop_
_entity_poly.entity_id
_entity_poly.type
_entity_poly.pdbx_seq_one_letter_code
_entity_poly.pdbx_strand_id
1 'polypeptide(L)'
;MSRVGKKPVVVPSGVTAAVEGQTVKVKGPKGQLQFVVHDDVEVKFADGSVTVAPRYETKRARSLYGTARAQVANLVEGVTKGFEKKLEITGVGYRAALQGKSLQLALGYSHDVNYPVPEGITITVPKPTEIVVAGIDAQRVGQVAAEIRAFRKPEPYKGKGVKYADEFIFRKEGKKK
;
A
#
# COMPACT_ATOMS: atom_id res chain seq x y z
N MET A 1 25.90 -7.68 -3.30
CA MET A 1 25.56 -6.25 -3.06
C MET A 1 24.19 -5.96 -3.66
N SER A 2 23.24 -5.40 -2.90
CA SER A 2 21.89 -5.12 -3.40
C SER A 2 21.92 -4.09 -4.54
N ARG A 3 21.40 -4.46 -5.72
CA ARG A 3 21.25 -3.54 -6.87
C ARG A 3 20.28 -2.39 -6.58
N VAL A 4 19.29 -2.64 -5.72
CA VAL A 4 18.24 -1.67 -5.38
C VAL A 4 18.77 -0.65 -4.37
N GLY A 5 19.48 -1.10 -3.34
CA GLY A 5 20.04 -0.19 -2.33
C GLY A 5 21.06 0.79 -2.92
N LYS A 6 21.87 0.35 -3.89
CA LYS A 6 22.92 1.18 -4.54
C LYS A 6 22.38 2.41 -5.25
N LYS A 7 21.10 2.40 -5.64
CA LYS A 7 20.51 3.51 -6.38
C LYS A 7 20.04 4.59 -5.40
N PRO A 8 20.55 5.83 -5.50
CA PRO A 8 20.04 6.92 -4.68
C PRO A 8 18.54 7.12 -4.91
N VAL A 9 17.86 7.68 -3.91
CA VAL A 9 16.46 8.09 -4.02
C VAL A 9 16.45 9.58 -4.32
N VAL A 10 16.15 9.95 -5.56
CA VAL A 10 16.06 11.35 -5.97
C VAL A 10 14.80 11.96 -5.37
N VAL A 11 14.94 13.13 -4.74
CA VAL A 11 13.81 13.89 -4.21
C VAL A 11 13.36 14.88 -5.28
N PRO A 12 12.13 14.75 -5.83
CA PRO A 12 11.63 15.65 -6.86
C PRO A 12 11.35 17.05 -6.30
N SER A 13 11.27 18.04 -7.19
CA SER A 13 10.94 19.42 -6.82
C SER A 13 9.60 19.50 -6.09
N GLY A 14 9.53 20.35 -5.06
CA GLY A 14 8.34 20.48 -4.21
C GLY A 14 8.22 19.45 -3.08
N VAL A 15 9.20 18.54 -2.95
CA VAL A 15 9.33 17.64 -1.79
C VAL A 15 10.55 18.04 -0.98
N THR A 16 10.37 18.09 0.34
CA THR A 16 11.45 18.34 1.31
C THR A 16 11.71 17.04 2.08
N ALA A 17 12.95 16.57 2.03
CA ALA A 17 13.40 15.44 2.83
C ALA A 17 14.40 15.94 3.87
N ALA A 18 14.18 15.56 5.13
CA ALA A 18 15.08 15.84 6.24
C ALA A 18 15.53 14.52 6.86
N VAL A 19 16.83 14.41 7.14
CA VAL A 19 17.40 13.25 7.84
C VAL A 19 17.90 13.72 9.19
N GLU A 20 17.17 13.34 10.24
CA GLU A 20 17.51 13.64 11.64
C GLU A 20 18.07 12.35 12.28
N GLY A 21 19.39 12.19 12.21
CA GLY A 21 20.07 10.96 12.64
C GLY A 21 19.64 9.78 11.77
N GLN A 22 18.75 8.94 12.28
CA GLN A 22 18.18 7.80 11.57
C GLN A 22 16.73 8.00 11.13
N THR A 23 16.10 9.10 11.54
CA THR A 23 14.73 9.40 11.16
C THR A 23 14.72 10.16 9.85
N VAL A 24 14.11 9.57 8.82
CA VAL A 24 13.88 10.21 7.53
C VAL A 24 12.46 10.76 7.54
N LYS A 25 12.35 12.10 7.50
CA LYS A 25 11.07 12.81 7.37
C LYS A 25 10.96 13.32 5.95
N VAL A 26 9.83 13.05 5.30
CA VAL A 26 9.57 13.50 3.93
C VAL A 26 8.24 14.25 3.94
N LYS A 27 8.26 15.49 3.46
CA LYS A 27 7.09 16.35 3.33
C LYS A 27 6.91 16.76 1.88
N GLY A 28 5.70 16.58 1.36
CA GLY A 28 5.34 16.90 -0.01
C GLY A 28 3.90 17.40 -0.11
N PRO A 29 3.36 17.52 -1.33
CA PRO A 29 2.05 18.12 -1.57
C PRO A 29 0.89 17.35 -0.92
N LYS A 30 1.00 16.02 -0.77
CA LYS A 30 -0.07 15.19 -0.19
C LYS A 30 0.00 15.04 1.32
N GLY A 31 1.07 15.52 1.97
CA GLY A 31 1.25 15.41 3.42
C GLY A 31 2.69 15.16 3.83
N GLN A 32 2.85 14.62 5.03
CA GLN A 32 4.14 14.29 5.63
C GLN A 32 4.16 12.84 6.10
N LEU A 33 5.29 12.17 5.89
CA LEU A 33 5.55 10.82 6.38
C LEU A 33 6.93 10.76 7.04
N GLN A 34 7.09 9.83 7.95
CA GLN A 34 8.36 9.59 8.63
C GLN A 34 8.66 8.09 8.68
N PHE A 35 9.94 7.77 8.61
CA PHE A 35 10.44 6.40 8.77
C PHE A 35 11.73 6.43 9.58
N VAL A 36 11.82 5.56 10.57
CA VAL A 36 13.04 5.38 11.36
C VAL A 36 13.82 4.22 10.73
N VAL A 37 15.02 4.52 10.25
CA VAL A 37 15.93 3.51 9.73
C VAL A 37 16.60 2.78 10.89
N HIS A 38 16.97 1.52 10.66
CA HIS A 38 17.63 0.68 11.65
C HIS A 38 19.12 1.02 11.75
N ASP A 39 19.67 0.95 12.97
CA ASP A 39 21.06 1.26 13.36
C ASP A 39 22.17 0.61 12.52
N ASP A 40 21.87 -0.49 11.85
CA ASP A 40 22.80 -1.23 11.00
C ASP A 40 22.99 -0.57 9.62
N VAL A 41 22.21 0.48 9.33
CA VAL A 41 22.15 1.16 8.05
C VAL A 41 22.29 2.66 8.27
N GLU A 42 23.25 3.27 7.57
CA GLU A 42 23.46 4.71 7.56
C GLU A 42 22.63 5.36 6.44
N VAL A 43 22.03 6.52 6.73
CA VAL A 43 21.28 7.32 5.76
C VAL A 43 21.88 8.71 5.70
N LYS A 44 22.13 9.20 4.48
CA LYS A 44 22.65 10.55 4.25
C LYS A 44 21.83 11.23 3.18
N PHE A 45 21.52 12.51 3.41
CA PHE A 45 20.95 13.38 2.38
C PHE A 45 22.08 14.20 1.76
N ALA A 46 22.32 14.01 0.47
CA ALA A 46 23.35 14.71 -0.29
C ALA A 46 22.83 15.03 -1.70
N ASP A 47 23.11 16.25 -2.18
CA ASP A 47 22.81 16.70 -3.55
C ASP A 47 21.35 16.47 -4.00
N GLY A 48 20.38 16.71 -3.09
CA GLY A 48 18.97 16.51 -3.39
C GLY A 48 18.53 15.05 -3.50
N SER A 49 19.36 14.12 -3.04
CA SER A 49 19.08 12.69 -3.03
C SER A 49 19.32 12.06 -1.65
N VAL A 50 18.49 11.09 -1.29
CA VAL A 50 18.73 10.27 -0.10
C VAL A 50 19.55 9.06 -0.52
N THR A 51 20.74 8.95 0.04
CA THR A 51 21.63 7.80 -0.08
C THR A 51 21.54 6.96 1.18
N VAL A 52 21.65 5.65 1.00
CA VAL A 52 21.62 4.68 2.08
C VAL A 52 22.88 3.82 1.93
N ALA A 53 23.51 3.44 3.03
CA ALA A 53 24.68 2.56 3.04
C ALA A 53 24.63 1.61 4.24
N PRO A 54 25.03 0.33 4.10
CA PRO A 54 25.20 -0.53 5.26
C PRO A 54 26.35 0.00 6.14
N ARG A 55 26.15 0.06 7.46
CA ARG A 55 27.18 0.50 8.41
C ARG A 55 28.25 -0.57 8.64
N TYR A 56 27.87 -1.85 8.52
CA TYR A 56 28.76 -3.00 8.70
C TYR A 56 28.65 -3.98 7.53
N GLU A 57 29.69 -4.75 7.26
CA GLU A 57 29.70 -5.77 6.20
C GLU A 57 28.99 -7.09 6.58
N THR A 58 28.05 -7.04 7.52
CA THR A 58 27.30 -8.22 7.95
C THR A 58 26.21 -8.60 6.94
N LYS A 59 25.75 -9.86 6.98
CA LYS A 59 24.62 -10.31 6.15
C LYS A 59 23.34 -9.54 6.49
N ARG A 60 23.12 -9.22 7.76
CA ARG A 60 21.97 -8.45 8.26
C ARG A 60 21.94 -7.03 7.69
N ALA A 61 23.02 -6.27 7.84
CA ALA A 61 23.12 -4.91 7.33
C ALA A 61 22.92 -4.86 5.80
N ARG A 62 23.50 -5.83 5.07
CA ARG A 62 23.31 -5.95 3.61
C ARG A 62 21.87 -6.24 3.19
N SER A 63 21.11 -7.00 3.99
CA SER A 63 19.69 -7.26 3.74
C SER A 63 18.82 -6.05 4.06
N LEU A 64 19.07 -5.39 5.20
CA LEU A 64 18.33 -4.20 5.64
C LEU A 64 18.53 -3.00 4.73
N TYR A 65 19.73 -2.88 4.14
CA TYR A 65 20.09 -1.81 3.22
C TYR A 65 19.08 -1.63 2.07
N GLY A 66 18.70 -2.72 1.40
CA GLY A 66 17.75 -2.68 0.30
C GLY A 66 16.36 -2.26 0.75
N THR A 67 15.93 -2.77 1.90
CA THR A 67 14.63 -2.46 2.51
C THR A 67 14.54 -1.01 2.94
N ALA A 68 15.56 -0.49 3.62
CA ALA A 68 15.60 0.90 4.06
C ALA A 68 15.49 1.87 2.88
N ARG A 69 16.24 1.62 1.79
CA ARG A 69 16.15 2.41 0.56
C ARG A 69 14.74 2.34 -0.05
N ALA A 70 14.12 1.16 -0.09
CA ALA A 70 12.78 0.98 -0.63
C ALA A 70 11.72 1.74 0.21
N GLN A 71 11.83 1.70 1.53
CA GLN A 71 10.93 2.46 2.41
C GLN A 71 11.07 3.96 2.18
N VAL A 72 12.30 4.48 2.10
CA VAL A 72 12.53 5.91 1.79
C VAL A 72 11.96 6.30 0.42
N ALA A 73 12.14 5.46 -0.60
CA ALA A 73 11.54 5.69 -1.91
C ALA A 73 10.01 5.73 -1.85
N ASN A 74 9.39 4.83 -1.06
CA ASN A 74 7.95 4.82 -0.87
C ASN A 74 7.44 6.08 -0.17
N LEU A 75 8.20 6.67 0.76
CA LEU A 75 7.83 7.95 1.38
C LEU A 75 7.75 9.05 0.33
N VAL A 76 8.78 9.16 -0.52
CA VAL A 76 8.85 10.19 -1.59
C VAL A 76 7.72 10.00 -2.60
N GLU A 77 7.50 8.77 -3.05
CA GLU A 77 6.40 8.46 -3.98
C GLU A 77 5.02 8.69 -3.34
N GLY A 78 4.86 8.33 -2.06
CA GLY A 78 3.64 8.51 -1.29
C GLY A 78 3.22 9.97 -1.13
N VAL A 79 4.16 10.86 -0.78
CA VAL A 79 3.84 12.30 -0.61
C VAL A 79 3.67 13.04 -1.94
N THR A 80 4.12 12.47 -3.06
CA THR A 80 4.00 13.07 -4.40
C THR A 80 2.80 12.52 -5.16
N LYS A 81 2.86 11.24 -5.54
CA LYS A 81 1.84 10.55 -6.34
C LYS A 81 0.79 9.88 -5.46
N GLY A 82 1.16 9.43 -4.27
CA GLY A 82 0.32 8.57 -3.44
C GLY A 82 0.19 7.16 -4.03
N PHE A 83 -0.47 6.30 -3.28
CA PHE A 83 -0.71 4.91 -3.63
C PHE A 83 -2.20 4.65 -3.79
N GLU A 84 -2.51 3.76 -4.73
CA GLU A 84 -3.86 3.33 -5.02
C GLU A 84 -3.91 1.81 -5.17
N LYS A 85 -4.94 1.20 -4.60
CA LYS A 85 -5.29 -0.21 -4.80
C LYS A 85 -6.74 -0.31 -5.25
N LYS A 86 -6.95 -0.96 -6.39
CA LYS A 86 -8.28 -1.20 -6.96
C LYS A 86 -8.73 -2.61 -6.60
N LEU A 87 -9.94 -2.70 -6.05
CA LEU A 87 -10.64 -3.93 -5.74
C LEU A 87 -11.89 -4.03 -6.60
N GLU A 88 -12.15 -5.23 -7.10
CA GLU A 88 -13.35 -5.56 -7.86
C GLU A 88 -14.21 -6.54 -7.07
N ILE A 89 -15.51 -6.30 -7.09
CA ILE A 89 -16.52 -7.16 -6.48
C ILE A 89 -17.22 -7.94 -7.58
N THR A 90 -17.22 -9.26 -7.43
CA THR A 90 -17.85 -10.19 -8.34
C THR A 90 -18.89 -11.00 -7.58
N GLY A 91 -20.14 -10.98 -8.04
CA GLY A 91 -21.21 -11.74 -7.40
C GLY A 91 -22.57 -11.13 -7.67
N VAL A 92 -23.60 -11.97 -7.70
CA VAL A 92 -24.98 -11.51 -7.87
C VAL A 92 -25.43 -10.89 -6.56
N GLY A 93 -25.88 -9.64 -6.60
CA GLY A 93 -26.31 -8.88 -5.42
C GLY A 93 -25.18 -8.33 -4.56
N TYR A 94 -23.91 -8.57 -4.93
CA TYR A 94 -22.78 -8.03 -4.17
C TYR A 94 -22.51 -6.58 -4.58
N ARG A 95 -22.40 -5.69 -3.59
CA ARG A 95 -22.15 -4.28 -3.83
C ARG A 95 -21.48 -3.60 -2.65
N ALA A 96 -20.74 -2.55 -2.96
CA ALA A 96 -20.21 -1.60 -2.00
C ALA A 96 -20.94 -0.26 -2.13
N ALA A 97 -21.10 0.42 -1.01
CA ALA A 97 -21.56 1.80 -0.94
C ALA A 97 -20.77 2.53 0.15
N LEU A 98 -20.50 3.81 -0.07
CA LEU A 98 -19.82 4.64 0.91
C LEU A 98 -20.86 5.42 1.72
N GLN A 99 -20.91 5.18 3.03
CA GLN A 99 -21.79 5.87 3.97
C GLN A 99 -20.96 6.77 4.90
N GLY A 100 -20.85 8.06 4.54
CA GLY A 100 -20.04 9.01 5.30
C GLY A 100 -18.57 8.58 5.39
N LYS A 101 -18.12 8.15 6.57
CA LYS A 101 -16.75 7.64 6.81
C LYS A 101 -16.67 6.11 6.90
N SER A 102 -17.72 5.39 6.56
CA SER A 102 -17.74 3.92 6.59
C SER A 102 -18.05 3.35 5.20
N LEU A 103 -17.34 2.29 4.83
CA LEU A 103 -17.61 1.50 3.65
C LEU A 103 -18.60 0.39 4.01
N GLN A 104 -19.83 0.48 3.50
CA GLN A 104 -20.84 -0.55 3.64
C GLN A 104 -20.69 -1.57 2.51
N LEU A 105 -20.58 -2.85 2.87
CA LEU A 105 -20.38 -3.95 1.94
C LEU A 105 -21.52 -4.97 2.09
N ALA A 106 -22.34 -5.07 1.05
CA ALA A 106 -23.32 -6.14 0.90
C ALA A 106 -22.66 -7.30 0.15
N LEU A 107 -22.19 -8.32 0.87
CA LEU A 107 -21.44 -9.46 0.31
C LEU A 107 -22.20 -10.79 0.42
N GLY A 108 -23.53 -10.73 0.58
CA GLY A 108 -24.40 -11.89 0.71
C GLY A 108 -24.37 -12.56 2.08
N TYR A 109 -23.95 -11.84 3.12
CA TYR A 109 -24.18 -12.20 4.51
C TYR A 109 -25.60 -11.81 4.94
N SER A 110 -26.06 -12.30 6.09
CA SER A 110 -27.37 -11.93 6.65
C SER A 110 -27.47 -10.46 7.07
N HIS A 111 -26.32 -9.78 7.20
CA HIS A 111 -26.20 -8.35 7.51
C HIS A 111 -25.11 -7.73 6.62
N ASP A 112 -25.16 -6.41 6.47
CA ASP A 112 -24.11 -5.68 5.77
C ASP A 112 -22.87 -5.54 6.64
N VAL A 113 -21.69 -5.60 6.01
CA VAL A 113 -20.42 -5.38 6.68
C VAL A 113 -20.06 -3.90 6.59
N ASN A 114 -20.04 -3.22 7.72
CA ASN A 114 -19.64 -1.82 7.81
C ASN A 114 -18.17 -1.74 8.22
N TYR A 115 -17.32 -1.30 7.30
CA TYR A 115 -15.89 -1.10 7.53
C TYR A 115 -15.59 0.38 7.77
N PRO A 116 -15.17 0.79 8.97
CA PRO A 116 -14.80 2.18 9.24
C PRO A 116 -13.50 2.52 8.50
N VAL A 117 -13.51 3.61 7.72
CA VAL A 117 -12.31 4.03 6.97
C VAL A 117 -11.27 4.59 7.94
N PRO A 118 -10.07 4.00 8.03
CA PRO A 118 -9.05 4.49 8.95
C PRO A 118 -8.42 5.81 8.47
N GLU A 119 -7.79 6.52 9.38
CA GLU A 119 -7.20 7.83 9.11
C GLU A 119 -6.06 7.78 8.08
N GLY A 120 -6.04 8.78 7.20
CA GLY A 120 -5.05 8.91 6.13
C GLY A 120 -5.33 8.04 4.90
N ILE A 121 -6.50 7.39 4.84
CA ILE A 121 -6.96 6.62 3.69
C ILE A 121 -8.27 7.22 3.17
N THR A 122 -8.34 7.33 1.85
CA THR A 122 -9.54 7.72 1.12
C THR A 122 -10.03 6.50 0.36
N ILE A 123 -11.27 6.10 0.62
CA ILE A 123 -11.94 5.07 -0.18
C ILE A 123 -12.93 5.77 -1.11
N THR A 124 -12.94 5.38 -2.38
CA THR A 124 -13.96 5.79 -3.34
C THR A 124 -14.61 4.56 -3.95
N VAL A 125 -15.90 4.68 -4.27
CA VAL A 125 -16.70 3.61 -4.86
C VAL A 125 -17.28 4.14 -6.18
N PRO A 126 -16.49 4.17 -7.27
CA PRO A 126 -16.95 4.72 -8.55
C PRO A 126 -18.11 3.93 -9.14
N LYS A 127 -18.14 2.62 -8.86
CA LYS A 127 -19.24 1.72 -9.21
C LYS A 127 -19.55 0.86 -8.00
N PRO A 128 -20.79 0.36 -7.84
CA PRO A 128 -21.12 -0.56 -6.76
C PRO A 128 -20.25 -1.83 -6.73
N THR A 129 -19.62 -2.18 -7.85
CA THR A 129 -18.74 -3.36 -7.98
C THR A 129 -17.25 -3.02 -7.98
N GLU A 130 -16.86 -1.77 -7.77
CA GLU A 130 -15.46 -1.32 -7.85
C GLU A 130 -15.16 -0.42 -6.64
N ILE A 131 -14.11 -0.77 -5.89
CA ILE A 131 -13.64 -0.01 -4.73
C ILE A 131 -12.20 0.42 -5.01
N VAL A 132 -11.92 1.70 -4.80
CA VAL A 132 -10.58 2.27 -4.94
C VAL A 132 -10.13 2.73 -3.56
N VAL A 133 -9.04 2.16 -3.06
CA VAL A 133 -8.40 2.53 -1.81
C VAL A 133 -7.17 3.35 -2.13
N ALA A 134 -7.17 4.63 -1.73
CA ALA A 134 -6.08 5.56 -1.99
C ALA A 134 -5.52 6.15 -0.69
N GLY A 135 -4.23 6.44 -0.65
CA GLY A 135 -3.57 7.03 0.50
C GLY A 135 -2.11 7.36 0.25
N ILE A 136 -1.45 7.99 1.22
CA ILE A 136 -0.03 8.37 1.10
C ILE A 136 0.91 7.26 1.57
N ASP A 137 0.45 6.36 2.43
CA ASP A 137 1.24 5.27 3.00
C ASP A 137 0.89 3.94 2.30
N ALA A 138 1.84 3.39 1.56
CA ALA A 138 1.69 2.12 0.85
C ALA A 138 1.32 0.95 1.77
N GLN A 139 1.83 0.94 3.00
CA GLN A 139 1.59 -0.15 3.95
C GLN A 139 0.14 -0.12 4.42
N ARG A 140 -0.34 1.07 4.81
CA ARG A 140 -1.75 1.26 5.22
C ARG A 140 -2.73 0.99 4.08
N VAL A 141 -2.46 1.52 2.87
CA VAL A 141 -3.30 1.28 1.69
C VAL A 141 -3.39 -0.22 1.38
N GLY A 142 -2.25 -0.92 1.42
CA GLY A 142 -2.22 -2.38 1.22
C GLY A 142 -2.97 -3.15 2.31
N GLN A 143 -2.80 -2.76 3.57
CA GLN A 143 -3.45 -3.39 4.71
C GLN A 143 -4.98 -3.26 4.62
N VAL A 144 -5.48 -2.06 4.34
CA VAL A 144 -6.93 -1.82 4.20
C VAL A 144 -7.51 -2.57 3.02
N ALA A 145 -6.82 -2.57 1.87
CA ALA A 145 -7.27 -3.36 0.73
C ALA A 145 -7.31 -4.87 1.05
N ALA A 146 -6.34 -5.37 1.83
CA ALA A 146 -6.29 -6.76 2.27
C ALA A 146 -7.43 -7.11 3.26
N GLU A 147 -7.74 -6.22 4.20
CA GLU A 147 -8.85 -6.36 5.14
C GLU A 147 -10.19 -6.41 4.41
N ILE A 148 -10.43 -5.49 3.46
CA ILE A 148 -11.66 -5.48 2.66
C ILE A 148 -11.79 -6.78 1.84
N ARG A 149 -10.70 -7.24 1.23
CA ARG A 149 -10.66 -8.53 0.51
C ARG A 149 -10.91 -9.73 1.43
N ALA A 150 -10.49 -9.66 2.68
CA ALA A 150 -10.62 -10.75 3.64
C ALA A 150 -12.09 -11.05 4.02
N PHE A 151 -12.97 -10.04 4.01
CA PHE A 151 -14.40 -10.24 4.32
C PHE A 151 -15.05 -11.26 3.41
N ARG A 152 -14.77 -11.25 2.11
CA ARG A 152 -15.26 -12.25 1.17
C ARG A 152 -14.23 -12.54 0.07
N LYS A 153 -13.27 -13.40 0.38
CA LYS A 153 -12.25 -13.84 -0.58
C LYS A 153 -12.88 -14.45 -1.84
N PRO A 154 -12.21 -14.35 -3.01
CA PRO A 154 -12.76 -14.89 -4.24
C PRO A 154 -12.81 -16.43 -4.16
N GLU A 155 -13.98 -17.00 -4.46
CA GLU A 155 -14.18 -18.45 -4.42
C GLU A 155 -13.48 -19.16 -5.59
N PRO A 156 -13.03 -20.42 -5.43
CA PRO A 156 -12.26 -21.13 -6.44
C PRO A 156 -13.09 -21.64 -7.63
N TYR A 157 -14.42 -21.52 -7.63
CA TYR A 157 -15.27 -22.04 -8.72
C TYR A 157 -15.71 -20.94 -9.66
N LYS A 158 -16.57 -20.01 -9.19
CA LYS A 158 -17.08 -18.91 -10.03
C LYS A 158 -16.33 -17.60 -9.81
N GLY A 159 -15.35 -17.56 -8.91
CA GLY A 159 -14.58 -16.35 -8.62
C GLY A 159 -15.41 -15.24 -7.97
N LYS A 160 -16.54 -15.56 -7.32
CA LYS A 160 -17.35 -14.60 -6.55
C LYS A 160 -16.62 -14.17 -5.28
N GLY A 161 -16.68 -12.88 -4.98
CA GLY A 161 -16.08 -12.26 -3.81
C GLY A 161 -15.49 -10.91 -4.16
N VAL A 162 -14.58 -10.44 -3.31
CA VAL A 162 -13.76 -9.26 -3.54
C VAL A 162 -12.38 -9.74 -4.00
N LYS A 163 -11.88 -9.23 -5.13
CA LYS A 163 -10.54 -9.52 -5.66
C LYS A 163 -9.78 -8.23 -5.94
N TYR A 164 -8.47 -8.29 -6.11
CA TYR A 164 -7.78 -7.16 -6.74
C TYR A 164 -8.12 -7.07 -8.23
N ALA A 165 -8.12 -5.87 -8.79
CA ALA A 165 -8.47 -5.66 -10.20
C ALA A 165 -7.54 -6.46 -11.15
N ASP A 166 -6.26 -6.56 -10.79
CA ASP A 166 -5.20 -7.28 -11.49
C ASP A 166 -5.01 -8.75 -11.04
N GLU A 167 -5.85 -9.25 -10.12
CA GLU A 167 -5.74 -10.61 -9.60
C GLU A 167 -6.34 -11.65 -10.56
N PHE A 168 -5.51 -12.61 -10.97
CA PHE A 168 -5.95 -13.80 -11.70
C PHE A 168 -6.42 -14.90 -10.73
N ILE A 169 -7.68 -15.34 -10.85
CA ILE A 169 -8.26 -16.40 -10.02
C ILE A 169 -8.17 -17.73 -10.76
N PHE A 170 -7.41 -18.68 -10.19
CA PHE A 170 -7.42 -20.07 -10.64
C PHE A 170 -8.77 -20.71 -10.34
N ARG A 171 -9.53 -21.02 -11.39
CA ARG A 171 -10.85 -21.64 -11.28
C ARG A 171 -10.75 -23.16 -11.36
N LYS A 172 -11.45 -23.84 -10.47
CA LYS A 172 -11.71 -25.28 -10.50
C LYS A 172 -13.01 -25.54 -11.25
N GLU A 173 -13.07 -26.64 -12.00
CA GLU A 173 -14.31 -27.05 -12.64
C GLU A 173 -15.36 -27.41 -11.57
N GLY A 174 -16.60 -26.96 -11.81
CA GLY A 174 -17.76 -27.43 -11.06
C GLY A 174 -18.22 -28.80 -11.54
N LYS A 175 -19.25 -29.36 -10.89
CA LYS A 175 -19.90 -30.58 -11.38
C LYS A 175 -20.42 -30.35 -12.80
N LYS A 176 -19.89 -31.10 -13.77
CA LYS A 176 -20.47 -31.22 -15.11
C LYS A 176 -21.81 -31.94 -14.95
N LYS A 177 -22.87 -31.32 -15.46
CA LYS A 177 -24.13 -32.03 -15.76
C LYS A 177 -23.98 -32.66 -17.14
#